data_AF-A0A9Q1ABC2-F1
#
_entry.id   AF-A0A9Q1ABC2-F1
#
_cell.length_a   1.000
_cell.length_b   1.000
_cell.length_c   1.000
_cell.angle_alpha   90.00
_cell.angle_beta   90.00
_cell.angle_gamma   90.00
#
_symmetry.space_group_name_H-M   'P 1'
#
loop_
_entity.id
_entity.type
_entity.pdbx_description
1 polymer ?
#
loop_
_entity_poly.entity_id
_entity_poly.type
_entity_poly.pdbx_seq_one_letter_code
_entity_poly.pdbx_strand_id
1 'polypeptide(L)'
;MMMASRQGAARLASSMMLVSRSFSTATARGIVAKEAVPAKVVGVSWGCCSYEYWHGSTASYSEKDKQQEKVNHGQAVAEGCDKAEEKNAIVSYWGVPPSRVTKEDGTEWKWNCFRPWETYTADLSINLTKHHAPVTFLDKMAYWTVKSLRWPTDLFFQRRYGCRAMMLETVAAVPGMVGGMLLHCKSLRKFEHSGGWIKALIEEAENERMHLMTFMEVAKPKWYERALVITVQGVFFNAYFLGYLISPKFAHRMVGYLEEEAIHSYTEFLKELDKGNIENVPAPAIAIDYWRLPPNSTLRDVVEVVRADEAHHRDVNHFASDIHYQGRELKEAPAPIGYH
;
A
#
# COMPACT_ATOMS: atom_id res chain seq x y z
N MET A 1 37.11 -31.11 40.48
CA MET A 1 37.93 -30.39 41.47
C MET A 1 38.14 -28.98 40.92
N MET A 2 37.32 -28.00 41.29
CA MET A 2 37.35 -27.15 42.49
C MET A 2 38.57 -26.20 42.58
N MET A 3 38.24 -24.94 42.90
CA MET A 3 39.05 -23.80 43.40
C MET A 3 39.63 -22.91 42.29
N ALA A 4 39.18 -21.69 42.02
CA ALA A 4 38.68 -20.57 42.83
C ALA A 4 39.72 -19.90 43.75
N SER A 5 40.06 -18.66 43.38
CA SER A 5 40.04 -17.43 44.21
C SER A 5 41.36 -16.64 44.36
N ARG A 6 41.14 -15.30 44.33
CA ARG A 6 41.88 -14.20 44.98
C ARG A 6 43.22 -13.80 44.35
N GLN A 7 43.66 -12.53 44.37
CA GLN A 7 43.16 -11.17 44.65
C GLN A 7 44.37 -10.28 44.31
N GLY A 8 44.18 -9.04 43.86
CA GLY A 8 45.32 -8.12 43.74
C GLY A 8 44.99 -6.80 43.05
N ALA A 9 44.49 -5.84 43.81
CA ALA A 9 44.38 -4.45 43.41
C ALA A 9 45.73 -3.73 43.57
N ALA A 10 46.13 -2.92 42.58
CA ALA A 10 47.08 -1.83 42.75
C ALA A 10 46.69 -0.66 41.85
N ARG A 11 46.44 0.49 42.49
CA ARG A 11 46.19 1.80 41.91
C ARG A 11 47.51 2.37 41.36
N LEU A 12 47.45 3.06 40.23
CA LEU A 12 48.35 4.20 39.96
C LEU A 12 47.55 5.31 39.27
N ALA A 13 47.49 6.43 39.96
CA ALA A 13 46.98 7.70 39.50
C ALA A 13 48.01 8.37 38.59
N SER A 14 47.55 9.07 37.55
CA SER A 14 48.28 10.21 37.02
C SER A 14 47.30 11.31 36.64
N SER A 15 47.74 12.54 36.90
CA SER A 15 46.97 13.75 37.12
C SER A 15 47.13 14.72 35.95
N MET A 16 46.16 15.65 35.83
CA MET A 16 46.26 16.98 35.18
C MET A 16 46.39 17.01 33.64
N MET A 17 45.69 17.87 32.86
CA MET A 17 45.24 19.24 33.12
C MET A 17 43.89 19.58 32.46
N LEU A 18 43.13 20.42 33.18
CA LEU A 18 42.09 21.31 32.65
C LEU A 18 42.71 22.41 31.79
N VAL A 19 42.06 22.76 30.67
CA VAL A 19 42.07 24.12 30.14
C VAL A 19 40.65 24.55 29.80
N SER A 20 40.12 25.41 30.66
CA SER A 20 38.97 26.27 30.45
C SER A 20 39.35 27.48 29.61
N ARG A 21 38.53 27.89 28.64
CA ARG A 21 38.43 29.28 28.20
C ARG A 21 36.97 29.67 27.96
N SER A 22 36.52 30.63 28.75
CA SER A 22 35.38 31.53 28.53
C SER A 22 35.84 32.93 28.93
N PHE A 23 35.01 33.95 28.64
CA PHE A 23 35.19 35.42 28.74
C PHE A 23 35.67 36.08 27.42
N SER A 24 35.09 37.19 26.92
CA SER A 24 34.02 38.06 27.44
C SER A 24 33.51 39.03 26.35
N THR A 25 32.21 39.38 26.47
CA THR A 25 31.50 40.67 26.27
C THR A 25 32.19 41.94 25.73
N ALA A 26 31.50 42.64 24.82
CA ALA A 26 31.10 44.08 24.87
C ALA A 26 30.03 44.34 23.75
N THR A 27 28.78 44.82 23.93
CA THR A 27 28.20 46.13 24.37
C THR A 27 28.82 47.36 23.70
N ALA A 28 28.12 48.39 23.18
CA ALA A 28 26.69 48.72 23.07
C ALA A 28 26.48 50.04 22.26
N ARG A 29 25.19 50.39 22.04
CA ARG A 29 24.57 51.73 21.76
C ARG A 29 24.68 52.28 20.33
N GLY A 30 23.66 52.89 19.73
CA GLY A 30 22.32 53.38 20.14
C GLY A 30 21.92 54.49 19.14
N ILE A 31 20.65 54.72 18.75
CA ILE A 31 19.70 55.74 19.29
C ILE A 31 18.55 55.81 18.23
N VAL A 32 17.26 55.47 18.50
CA VAL A 32 16.13 56.30 19.03
C VAL A 32 15.54 57.24 17.93
N ALA A 33 14.22 57.44 17.68
CA ALA A 33 12.97 57.32 18.44
C ALA A 33 11.70 57.34 17.52
N LYS A 34 10.58 56.82 18.05
CA LYS A 34 9.16 57.33 18.13
C LYS A 34 8.47 57.88 16.86
N GLU A 35 7.19 57.60 16.57
CA GLU A 35 5.97 57.75 17.38
C GLU A 35 4.83 56.78 16.98
N ALA A 36 3.78 56.73 17.79
CA ALA A 36 2.59 55.88 17.65
C ALA A 36 1.29 56.72 17.62
N VAL A 37 0.21 56.06 17.14
CA VAL A 37 -1.26 56.29 17.34
C VAL A 37 -1.98 57.10 16.24
N PRO A 38 -3.27 56.82 15.84
CA PRO A 38 -4.22 55.77 16.23
C PRO A 38 -4.81 54.89 15.08
N ALA A 39 -5.51 53.83 15.51
CA ALA A 39 -6.33 52.94 14.70
C ALA A 39 -7.57 53.61 14.06
N LYS A 40 -7.89 53.19 12.84
CA LYS A 40 -9.24 53.28 12.24
C LYS A 40 -9.71 51.88 11.86
N VAL A 41 -10.86 51.50 12.42
CA VAL A 41 -11.67 50.36 12.02
C VAL A 41 -12.24 50.64 10.63
N VAL A 42 -11.96 49.79 9.65
CA VAL A 42 -12.70 49.71 8.38
C VAL A 42 -12.89 48.24 8.05
N GLY A 43 -14.16 47.86 7.86
CA GLY A 43 -14.61 46.49 7.65
C GLY A 43 -14.05 45.86 6.37
N VAL A 44 -13.82 44.55 6.45
CA VAL A 44 -13.42 43.72 5.31
C VAL A 44 -14.65 43.46 4.44
N SER A 45 -14.64 44.02 3.23
CA SER A 45 -15.50 43.61 2.11
C SER A 45 -14.74 42.60 1.27
N TRP A 46 -15.34 41.43 1.02
CA TRP A 46 -14.78 40.42 0.12
C TRP A 46 -15.02 40.85 -1.33
N GLY A 47 -13.97 41.42 -1.95
CA GLY A 47 -13.93 41.74 -3.37
C GLY A 47 -13.13 40.71 -4.16
N CYS A 48 -13.79 40.11 -5.15
CA CYS A 48 -13.23 39.23 -6.18
C CYS A 48 -12.05 39.91 -6.89
N CYS A 49 -10.89 39.24 -6.97
CA CYS A 49 -9.73 39.71 -7.74
C CYS A 49 -9.31 38.62 -8.72
N SER A 50 -9.61 38.84 -10.00
CA SER A 50 -9.16 38.05 -11.14
C SER A 50 -7.66 38.29 -11.37
N TYR A 51 -6.86 37.23 -11.38
CA TYR A 51 -5.47 37.29 -11.83
C TYR A 51 -5.38 36.82 -13.29
N GLU A 52 -4.96 37.72 -14.17
CA GLU A 52 -4.57 37.46 -15.56
C GLU A 52 -3.26 36.68 -15.62
N TYR A 53 -3.21 35.62 -16.44
CA TYR A 53 -2.00 34.83 -16.69
C TYR A 53 -1.11 35.49 -17.74
N TRP A 54 0.11 35.86 -17.34
CA TRP A 54 1.22 36.15 -18.26
C TRP A 54 1.98 34.85 -18.57
N HIS A 55 1.91 34.39 -19.83
CA HIS A 55 2.79 33.33 -20.34
C HIS A 55 4.04 33.94 -20.98
N GLY A 56 5.18 33.87 -20.29
CA GLY A 56 6.51 34.09 -20.88
C GLY A 56 7.16 32.75 -21.22
N SER A 57 7.12 32.35 -22.48
CA SER A 57 7.86 31.18 -22.99
C SER A 57 9.33 31.51 -23.21
N THR A 58 10.23 30.69 -22.66
CA THR A 58 11.62 30.57 -23.13
C THR A 58 11.93 29.10 -23.39
N ALA A 59 12.02 28.73 -24.66
CA ALA A 59 12.91 27.69 -25.17
C ALA A 59 12.87 27.72 -26.69
N SER A 60 13.96 28.24 -27.27
CA SER A 60 14.30 28.13 -28.68
C SER A 60 14.78 26.71 -29.00
N TYR A 61 14.17 26.06 -30.00
CA TYR A 61 14.91 25.15 -30.88
C TYR A 61 14.27 25.15 -32.27
N SER A 62 15.13 25.21 -33.28
CA SER A 62 14.85 25.55 -34.67
C SER A 62 13.93 24.54 -35.38
N GLU A 63 12.98 25.05 -36.16
CA GLU A 63 12.36 24.31 -37.26
C GLU A 63 13.39 24.04 -38.37
N LYS A 64 13.46 22.79 -38.83
CA LYS A 64 13.52 22.34 -40.24
C LYS A 64 13.91 20.86 -40.28
N ASP A 65 12.94 19.98 -40.51
CA ASP A 65 12.87 19.24 -41.77
C ASP A 65 11.64 18.34 -41.81
N LYS A 66 10.83 18.54 -42.85
CA LYS A 66 9.74 17.66 -43.25
C LYS A 66 10.35 16.52 -44.05
N GLN A 67 10.25 15.29 -43.57
CA GLN A 67 10.16 14.12 -44.44
C GLN A 67 9.08 13.17 -43.94
N GLN A 68 8.25 12.82 -44.91
CA GLN A 68 7.01 12.08 -44.80
C GLN A 68 7.35 10.62 -45.11
N GLU A 69 7.37 9.75 -44.09
CA GLU A 69 7.37 8.30 -44.31
C GLU A 69 5.98 7.74 -43.97
N LYS A 70 5.25 7.36 -45.03
CA LYS A 70 4.10 6.48 -44.94
C LYS A 70 4.60 5.08 -44.58
N VAL A 71 4.23 4.56 -43.42
CA VAL A 71 4.23 3.12 -43.18
C VAL A 71 2.79 2.64 -43.09
N ASN A 72 2.46 1.80 -44.07
CA ASN A 72 1.21 1.12 -44.27
C ASN A 72 1.08 0.00 -43.20
N HIS A 73 -0.01 -0.02 -42.44
CA HIS A 73 -0.48 -1.26 -41.82
C HIS A 73 -1.91 -1.47 -42.29
N GLY A 74 -2.03 -2.24 -43.37
CA GLY A 74 -3.28 -2.86 -43.74
C GLY A 74 -3.58 -3.97 -42.73
N GLN A 75 -4.78 -3.94 -42.17
CA GLN A 75 -5.37 -5.13 -41.57
C GLN A 75 -6.80 -5.25 -42.10
N ALA A 76 -7.07 -6.41 -42.68
CA ALA A 76 -8.23 -6.70 -43.49
C ALA A 76 -9.53 -6.49 -42.71
N VAL A 77 -10.43 -5.72 -43.31
CA VAL A 77 -11.80 -5.54 -42.84
C VAL A 77 -12.56 -6.82 -43.15
N ALA A 78 -12.92 -7.59 -42.12
CA ALA A 78 -14.01 -8.55 -42.21
C ALA A 78 -15.31 -7.77 -42.00
N GLU A 79 -15.98 -7.43 -43.10
CA GLU A 79 -17.37 -6.97 -43.08
C GLU A 79 -18.29 -8.14 -42.70
N GLY A 80 -19.12 -7.94 -41.68
CA GLY A 80 -20.21 -8.86 -41.36
C GLY A 80 -20.97 -8.40 -40.11
N CYS A 81 -22.25 -8.04 -40.32
CA CYS A 81 -23.37 -7.96 -39.37
C CYS A 81 -23.04 -7.88 -37.86
N ASP A 82 -23.43 -6.84 -37.11
CA ASP A 82 -24.84 -6.68 -36.72
C ASP A 82 -25.19 -5.22 -36.41
N LYS A 83 -26.05 -4.62 -37.25
CA LYS A 83 -26.70 -3.34 -36.97
C LYS A 83 -27.88 -3.57 -36.01
N ALA A 84 -27.63 -3.74 -34.72
CA ALA A 84 -28.73 -3.75 -33.73
C ALA A 84 -28.40 -3.25 -32.31
N GLU A 85 -27.12 -3.09 -31.91
CA GLU A 85 -26.79 -2.69 -30.52
C GLU A 85 -26.17 -1.29 -30.38
N GLU A 86 -26.03 -0.55 -31.48
CA GLU A 86 -25.21 0.68 -31.54
C GLU A 86 -25.90 1.97 -31.04
N LYS A 87 -26.93 1.87 -30.19
CA LYS A 87 -27.66 3.07 -29.73
C LYS A 87 -27.22 3.64 -28.38
N ASN A 88 -26.34 2.96 -27.64
CA ASN A 88 -25.79 3.45 -26.36
C ASN A 88 -24.33 3.00 -26.13
N ALA A 89 -23.53 2.81 -27.18
CA ALA A 89 -22.11 2.50 -26.99
C ALA A 89 -21.40 3.73 -26.41
N ILE A 90 -20.74 3.59 -25.25
CA ILE A 90 -19.87 4.63 -24.71
C ILE A 90 -18.67 4.73 -25.67
N VAL A 91 -18.74 5.67 -26.60
CA VAL A 91 -17.64 5.97 -27.51
C VAL A 91 -16.57 6.72 -26.72
N SER A 92 -15.37 6.16 -26.65
CA SER A 92 -14.25 6.83 -25.99
C SER A 92 -13.92 8.13 -26.73
N TYR A 93 -13.49 9.17 -25.98
CA TYR A 93 -13.06 10.45 -26.58
C TYR A 93 -11.99 10.27 -27.68
N TRP A 94 -11.17 9.23 -27.55
CA TRP A 94 -10.09 8.87 -28.48
C TRP A 94 -10.55 8.03 -29.68
N GLY A 95 -11.85 7.71 -29.79
CA GLY A 95 -12.40 6.89 -30.89
C GLY A 95 -11.97 5.42 -30.87
N VAL A 96 -11.37 4.95 -29.78
CA VAL A 96 -10.98 3.55 -29.61
C VAL A 96 -12.19 2.75 -29.12
N PRO A 97 -12.65 1.72 -29.87
CA PRO A 97 -13.73 0.87 -29.41
C PRO A 97 -13.27 0.06 -28.18
N PRO A 98 -14.18 -0.26 -27.23
CA PRO A 98 -13.82 -1.10 -26.10
C PRO A 98 -13.27 -2.44 -26.62
N SER A 99 -12.06 -2.80 -26.19
CA SER A 99 -11.40 -4.04 -26.59
C SER A 99 -12.18 -5.23 -26.02
N ARG A 100 -12.70 -6.11 -26.88
CA ARG A 100 -13.18 -7.43 -26.45
C ARG A 100 -11.97 -8.30 -26.14
N VAL A 101 -11.66 -8.43 -24.86
CA VAL A 101 -10.58 -9.30 -24.39
C VAL A 101 -11.12 -10.72 -24.27
N THR A 102 -10.33 -11.72 -24.64
CA THR A 102 -10.69 -13.14 -24.52
C THR A 102 -9.79 -13.85 -23.52
N LYS A 103 -10.30 -14.91 -22.91
CA LYS A 103 -9.52 -15.88 -22.14
C LYS A 103 -8.63 -16.72 -23.04
N GLU A 104 -7.73 -17.50 -22.43
CA GLU A 104 -6.89 -18.48 -23.12
C GLU A 104 -7.71 -19.57 -23.85
N ASP A 105 -8.93 -19.85 -23.37
CA ASP A 105 -9.87 -20.80 -23.97
C ASP A 105 -10.75 -20.20 -25.10
N GLY A 106 -10.56 -18.91 -25.42
CA GLY A 106 -11.33 -18.19 -26.43
C GLY A 106 -12.67 -17.63 -25.96
N THR A 107 -13.08 -17.86 -24.70
CA THR A 107 -14.29 -17.26 -24.14
C THR A 107 -14.10 -15.77 -23.85
N GLU A 108 -15.20 -15.01 -23.86
CA GLU A 108 -15.14 -13.57 -23.61
C GLU A 108 -14.74 -13.26 -22.15
N TRP A 109 -13.82 -12.32 -21.98
CA TRP A 109 -13.41 -11.82 -20.67
C TRP A 109 -14.43 -10.82 -20.14
N LYS A 110 -15.12 -11.21 -19.08
CA LYS A 110 -16.22 -10.43 -18.49
C LYS A 110 -15.78 -9.31 -17.55
N TRP A 111 -14.50 -9.25 -17.16
CA TRP A 111 -14.02 -8.31 -16.13
C TRP A 111 -13.39 -7.06 -16.75
N ASN A 112 -13.85 -5.90 -16.26
CA ASN A 112 -13.28 -4.61 -16.66
C ASN A 112 -12.23 -4.07 -15.69
N CYS A 113 -12.16 -4.63 -14.47
CA CYS A 113 -11.29 -4.17 -13.39
C CYS A 113 -9.91 -4.85 -13.35
N PHE A 114 -9.71 -5.92 -14.12
CA PHE A 114 -8.42 -6.59 -14.31
C PHE A 114 -8.43 -7.36 -15.63
N ARG A 115 -7.26 -7.80 -16.08
CA ARG A 115 -7.01 -8.44 -17.38
C ARG A 115 -6.50 -9.87 -17.20
N PRO A 116 -6.64 -10.74 -18.23
CA PRO A 116 -6.18 -12.13 -18.13
C PRO A 116 -4.69 -12.31 -17.81
N TRP A 117 -3.83 -11.35 -18.18
CA TRP A 117 -2.39 -11.40 -17.89
C TRP A 117 -2.02 -10.89 -16.49
N GLU A 118 -2.98 -10.35 -15.74
CA GLU A 118 -2.83 -9.93 -14.34
C GLU A 118 -3.29 -11.04 -13.38
N THR A 119 -3.81 -12.15 -13.90
CA THR A 119 -4.26 -13.30 -13.12
C THR A 119 -3.14 -14.32 -12.96
N TYR A 120 -3.14 -15.05 -11.86
CA TYR A 120 -2.06 -15.95 -11.49
C TYR A 120 -2.57 -17.16 -10.71
N THR A 121 -1.71 -18.15 -10.49
CA THR A 121 -1.97 -19.27 -9.59
C THR A 121 -1.13 -19.05 -8.34
N ALA A 122 -1.76 -18.95 -7.17
CA ALA A 122 -1.06 -18.69 -5.91
C ALA A 122 -0.17 -19.86 -5.49
N ASP A 123 1.00 -19.57 -4.91
CA ASP A 123 1.91 -20.57 -4.36
C ASP A 123 1.46 -21.04 -2.98
N LEU A 124 0.70 -22.13 -2.95
CA LEU A 124 0.26 -22.77 -1.71
C LEU A 124 1.39 -23.45 -0.91
N SER A 125 2.62 -23.51 -1.44
CA SER A 125 3.78 -24.08 -0.73
C SER A 125 4.47 -23.10 0.22
N ILE A 126 4.03 -21.82 0.22
CA ILE A 126 4.59 -20.76 1.07
C ILE A 126 4.50 -21.10 2.58
N ASN A 127 5.56 -20.76 3.32
CA ASN A 127 5.62 -21.06 4.75
C ASN A 127 4.69 -20.16 5.57
N LEU A 128 3.55 -20.70 6.00
CA LEU A 128 2.54 -19.98 6.81
C LEU A 128 2.97 -19.75 8.27
N THR A 129 3.96 -20.49 8.77
CA THR A 129 4.37 -20.45 10.20
C THR A 129 5.51 -19.49 10.49
N LYS A 130 6.07 -18.86 9.46
CA LYS A 130 7.18 -17.92 9.59
C LYS A 130 6.71 -16.68 10.38
N HIS A 131 7.48 -16.35 11.41
CA HIS A 131 7.26 -15.20 12.29
C HIS A 131 8.53 -14.36 12.35
N HIS A 132 8.41 -13.05 12.16
CA HIS A 132 9.53 -12.13 12.33
C HIS A 132 9.68 -11.72 13.80
N ALA A 133 10.75 -12.16 14.46
CA ALA A 133 10.97 -11.86 15.87
C ALA A 133 11.17 -10.34 16.10
N PRO A 134 10.39 -9.69 16.99
CA PRO A 134 10.52 -8.25 17.25
C PRO A 134 11.78 -7.94 18.08
N VAL A 135 12.90 -7.71 17.40
CA VAL A 135 14.21 -7.46 18.04
C VAL A 135 14.38 -5.99 18.41
N THR A 136 14.15 -5.08 17.46
CA THR A 136 14.39 -3.65 17.68
C THR A 136 13.25 -2.99 18.45
N PHE A 137 13.48 -1.77 18.95
CA PHE A 137 12.43 -1.01 19.64
C PHE A 137 11.21 -0.74 18.75
N LEU A 138 11.44 -0.33 17.49
CA LEU A 138 10.37 -0.07 16.54
C LEU A 138 9.65 -1.36 16.13
N ASP A 139 10.34 -2.50 16.06
CA ASP A 139 9.68 -3.79 15.79
C ASP A 139 8.77 -4.20 16.93
N LYS A 140 9.22 -4.01 18.18
CA LYS A 140 8.40 -4.26 19.37
C LYS A 140 7.20 -3.34 19.40
N MET A 141 7.38 -2.06 19.10
CA MET A 141 6.26 -1.12 18.97
C MET A 141 5.29 -1.57 17.88
N ALA A 142 5.79 -2.00 16.72
CA ALA A 142 4.96 -2.43 15.61
C ALA A 142 4.12 -3.65 16.00
N TYR A 143 4.79 -4.69 16.51
CA TYR A 143 4.15 -5.91 17.00
C TYR A 143 3.08 -5.60 18.06
N TRP A 144 3.42 -4.77 19.05
CA TRP A 144 2.49 -4.43 20.14
C TRP A 144 1.29 -3.62 19.66
N THR A 145 1.50 -2.73 18.67
CA THR A 145 0.42 -1.97 18.03
C THR A 145 -0.54 -2.91 17.32
N VAL A 146 -0.05 -3.85 16.51
CA VAL A 146 -0.89 -4.85 15.82
C VAL A 146 -1.67 -5.71 16.81
N LYS A 147 -1.00 -6.24 17.85
CA LYS A 147 -1.68 -7.03 18.90
C LYS A 147 -2.74 -6.23 19.65
N SER A 148 -2.50 -4.94 19.87
CA SER A 148 -3.47 -4.04 20.51
C SER A 148 -4.67 -3.76 19.61
N LEU A 149 -4.47 -3.59 18.29
CA LEU A 149 -5.55 -3.40 17.31
C LEU A 149 -6.41 -4.66 17.14
N ARG A 150 -5.84 -5.84 17.35
CA ARG A 150 -6.56 -7.12 17.27
C ARG A 150 -7.61 -7.27 18.36
N TRP A 151 -7.31 -6.89 19.60
CA TRP A 151 -8.22 -7.07 20.74
C TRP A 151 -9.63 -6.46 20.55
N PRO A 152 -9.79 -5.17 20.19
CA PRO A 152 -11.12 -4.59 19.97
C PRO A 152 -11.81 -5.18 18.75
N THR A 153 -11.04 -5.56 17.73
CA THR A 153 -11.57 -6.20 16.51
C THR A 153 -12.16 -7.58 16.82
N ASP A 154 -11.44 -8.42 17.56
CA ASP A 154 -11.91 -9.74 17.99
C ASP A 154 -13.19 -9.63 18.83
N LEU A 155 -13.29 -8.62 19.70
CA LEU A 155 -14.48 -8.36 20.50
C LEU A 155 -15.67 -7.88 19.67
N PHE A 156 -15.45 -7.01 18.69
CA PHE A 156 -16.53 -6.44 17.88
C PHE A 156 -17.10 -7.47 16.89
N PHE A 157 -16.24 -8.27 16.26
CA PHE A 157 -16.67 -9.21 15.21
C PHE A 157 -17.02 -10.61 15.71
N GLN A 158 -16.44 -11.04 16.84
CA GLN A 158 -16.67 -12.37 17.41
C GLN A 158 -16.56 -13.46 16.32
N ARG A 159 -17.61 -14.30 16.17
CA ARG A 159 -17.67 -15.41 15.19
C ARG A 159 -18.19 -15.00 13.80
N ARG A 160 -18.32 -13.70 13.48
CA ARG A 160 -18.78 -13.25 12.15
C ARG A 160 -17.61 -13.19 11.16
N TYR A 161 -17.02 -14.33 10.82
CA TYR A 161 -15.79 -14.43 10.02
C TYR A 161 -15.90 -13.74 8.65
N GLY A 162 -16.98 -13.94 7.89
CA GLY A 162 -17.15 -13.29 6.59
C GLY A 162 -17.26 -11.76 6.68
N CYS A 163 -17.97 -11.24 7.69
CA CYS A 163 -18.06 -9.79 7.91
C CYS A 163 -16.75 -9.20 8.45
N ARG A 164 -15.99 -9.99 9.23
CA ARG A 164 -14.68 -9.62 9.74
C ARG A 164 -13.66 -9.52 8.61
N ALA A 165 -13.52 -10.57 7.79
CA ALA A 165 -12.62 -10.59 6.65
C ALA A 165 -12.89 -9.39 5.75
N MET A 166 -14.12 -9.26 5.24
CA MET A 166 -14.54 -8.12 4.43
C MET A 166 -14.18 -6.75 5.04
N MET A 167 -14.37 -6.53 6.35
CA MET A 167 -13.99 -5.25 6.94
C MET A 167 -12.46 -5.08 7.02
N LEU A 168 -11.72 -6.12 7.39
CA LEU A 168 -10.26 -6.06 7.50
C LEU A 168 -9.60 -5.84 6.13
N GLU A 169 -10.12 -6.44 5.06
CA GLU A 169 -9.66 -6.19 3.68
C GLU A 169 -9.73 -4.70 3.29
N THR A 170 -10.74 -3.97 3.78
CA THR A 170 -10.85 -2.52 3.49
C THR A 170 -9.73 -1.70 4.11
N VAL A 171 -9.12 -2.21 5.17
CA VAL A 171 -7.99 -1.59 5.87
C VAL A 171 -6.66 -2.12 5.31
N ALA A 172 -6.58 -3.40 5.01
CA ALA A 172 -5.40 -4.07 4.44
C ALA A 172 -5.04 -3.55 3.04
N ALA A 173 -6.01 -3.10 2.24
CA ALA A 173 -5.73 -2.45 0.96
C ALA A 173 -5.09 -1.03 1.06
N VAL A 174 -5.05 -0.41 2.24
CA VAL A 174 -4.58 0.98 2.42
C VAL A 174 -3.04 1.10 2.43
N PRO A 175 -2.28 0.28 3.18
CA PRO A 175 -0.84 0.40 3.28
C PRO A 175 -0.07 0.37 1.95
N GLY A 176 -0.35 -0.61 1.09
CA GLY A 176 0.28 -0.72 -0.23
C GLY A 176 0.02 0.53 -1.09
N MET A 177 -1.21 1.05 -1.07
CA MET A 177 -1.57 2.25 -1.81
C MET A 177 -0.83 3.49 -1.31
N VAL A 178 -0.76 3.68 0.02
CA VAL A 178 -0.03 4.80 0.64
C VAL A 178 1.47 4.71 0.36
N GLY A 179 2.07 3.52 0.54
CA GLY A 179 3.49 3.30 0.30
C GLY A 179 3.86 3.49 -1.17
N GLY A 180 3.08 2.90 -2.08
CA GLY A 180 3.22 3.06 -3.53
C GLY A 180 3.10 4.51 -3.97
N MET A 181 2.09 5.24 -3.50
CA MET A 181 1.90 6.67 -3.78
C MET A 181 3.08 7.52 -3.27
N LEU A 182 3.52 7.31 -2.02
CA LEU A 182 4.63 8.09 -1.44
C LEU A 182 5.96 7.81 -2.14
N LEU A 183 6.21 6.56 -2.53
CA LEU A 183 7.37 6.17 -3.34
C LEU A 183 7.28 6.72 -4.77
N HIS A 184 6.10 6.72 -5.38
CA HIS A 184 5.86 7.32 -6.69
C HIS A 184 6.20 8.82 -6.67
N CYS A 185 5.64 9.57 -5.72
CA CYS A 185 5.98 10.97 -5.54
C CYS A 185 7.48 11.17 -5.22
N LYS A 186 8.15 10.20 -4.58
CA LYS A 186 9.60 10.26 -4.28
C LYS A 186 10.43 10.08 -5.54
N SER A 187 10.07 9.10 -6.36
CA SER A 187 10.68 8.84 -7.65
C SER A 187 10.58 10.07 -8.56
N LEU A 188 9.40 10.69 -8.67
CA LEU A 188 9.19 11.89 -9.48
C LEU A 188 10.04 13.08 -9.01
N ARG A 189 9.99 13.42 -7.71
CA ARG A 189 10.71 14.61 -7.19
C ARG A 189 12.22 14.44 -7.15
N LYS A 190 12.72 13.21 -7.19
CA LYS A 190 14.17 12.89 -7.23
C LYS A 190 14.67 12.51 -8.62
N PHE A 191 13.79 12.27 -9.59
CA PHE A 191 14.11 11.72 -10.90
C PHE A 191 14.87 10.37 -10.81
N GLU A 192 14.40 9.46 -9.96
CA GLU A 192 15.06 8.17 -9.68
C GLU A 192 14.11 6.98 -9.95
N HIS A 193 14.65 5.83 -10.36
CA HIS A 193 13.87 4.59 -10.42
C HIS A 193 13.54 4.05 -9.01
N SER A 194 12.50 3.22 -8.90
CA SER A 194 12.01 2.68 -7.63
C SER A 194 12.40 1.22 -7.36
N GLY A 195 13.11 0.56 -8.28
CA GLY A 195 13.51 -0.85 -8.12
C GLY A 195 12.32 -1.83 -8.13
N GLY A 196 11.19 -1.43 -8.72
CA GLY A 196 9.96 -2.24 -8.79
C GLY A 196 9.00 -2.07 -7.61
N TRP A 197 9.42 -1.39 -6.54
CA TRP A 197 8.62 -1.27 -5.31
C TRP A 197 7.31 -0.52 -5.46
N ILE A 198 7.22 0.45 -6.37
CA ILE A 198 5.92 1.11 -6.66
C ILE A 198 4.94 0.07 -7.20
N LYS A 199 5.39 -0.78 -8.12
CA LYS A 199 4.53 -1.80 -8.74
C LYS A 199 4.10 -2.83 -7.69
N ALA A 200 5.04 -3.40 -6.94
CA ALA A 200 4.75 -4.39 -5.91
C ALA A 200 3.74 -3.90 -4.86
N LEU A 201 3.87 -2.67 -4.37
CA LEU A 201 2.95 -2.13 -3.35
C LEU A 201 1.57 -1.77 -3.90
N ILE A 202 1.47 -1.38 -5.17
CA ILE A 202 0.18 -1.15 -5.82
C ILE A 202 -0.50 -2.48 -6.16
N GLU A 203 0.27 -3.50 -6.57
CA GLU A 203 -0.23 -4.86 -6.77
C GLU A 203 -0.74 -5.48 -5.47
N GLU A 204 -0.03 -5.31 -4.35
CA GLU A 204 -0.50 -5.68 -3.00
C GLU A 204 -1.84 -5.00 -2.68
N ALA A 205 -1.93 -3.67 -2.82
CA ALA A 205 -3.18 -2.95 -2.56
C ALA A 205 -4.35 -3.38 -3.47
N GLU A 206 -4.05 -3.75 -4.71
CA GLU A 206 -5.04 -4.32 -5.62
C GLU A 206 -5.44 -5.75 -5.22
N ASN A 207 -4.49 -6.58 -4.81
CA ASN A 207 -4.76 -7.94 -4.38
C ASN A 207 -5.68 -7.97 -3.15
N GLU A 208 -5.39 -7.15 -2.14
CA GLU A 208 -6.26 -6.92 -0.97
C GLU A 208 -7.67 -6.44 -1.38
N ARG A 209 -7.76 -5.55 -2.39
CA ARG A 209 -9.05 -5.13 -2.95
C ARG A 209 -9.76 -6.30 -3.65
N MET A 210 -9.05 -7.23 -4.26
CA MET A 210 -9.63 -8.43 -4.89
C MET A 210 -10.13 -9.44 -3.84
N HIS A 211 -9.47 -9.54 -2.69
CA HIS A 211 -9.99 -10.28 -1.53
C HIS A 211 -11.33 -9.69 -1.10
N LEU A 212 -11.40 -8.37 -0.90
CA LEU A 212 -12.64 -7.67 -0.56
C LEU A 212 -13.76 -7.95 -1.57
N MET A 213 -13.50 -7.76 -2.87
CA MET A 213 -14.51 -7.95 -3.91
C MET A 213 -15.03 -9.40 -3.95
N THR A 214 -14.14 -10.36 -3.68
CA THR A 214 -14.51 -11.78 -3.58
C THR A 214 -15.44 -12.04 -2.39
N PHE A 215 -15.11 -11.52 -1.21
CA PHE A 215 -15.95 -11.70 -0.02
C PHE A 215 -17.27 -10.92 -0.08
N MET A 216 -17.35 -9.84 -0.86
CA MET A 216 -18.60 -9.10 -1.08
C MET A 216 -19.66 -9.91 -1.86
N GLU A 217 -19.24 -10.86 -2.71
CA GLU A 217 -20.16 -11.78 -3.39
C GLU A 217 -20.79 -12.79 -2.41
N VAL A 218 -20.11 -13.06 -1.30
CA VAL A 218 -20.56 -14.01 -0.27
C VAL A 218 -21.31 -13.30 0.87
N ALA A 219 -20.89 -12.08 1.23
CA ALA A 219 -21.43 -11.32 2.36
C ALA A 219 -21.80 -9.89 1.94
N LYS A 220 -23.08 -9.51 2.15
CA LYS A 220 -23.57 -8.17 1.84
C LYS A 220 -23.49 -7.26 3.09
N PRO A 221 -22.69 -6.19 3.08
CA PRO A 221 -22.58 -5.28 4.23
C PRO A 221 -23.84 -4.45 4.42
N LYS A 222 -24.23 -4.24 5.67
CA LYS A 222 -25.30 -3.31 6.04
C LYS A 222 -24.80 -1.86 6.02
N TRP A 223 -25.72 -0.89 5.99
CA TRP A 223 -25.36 0.53 5.91
C TRP A 223 -24.44 1.01 7.06
N TYR A 224 -24.62 0.48 8.28
CA TYR A 224 -23.79 0.84 9.42
C TYR A 224 -22.38 0.23 9.35
N GLU A 225 -22.22 -0.93 8.72
CA GLU A 225 -20.91 -1.55 8.47
C GLU A 225 -20.14 -0.72 7.43
N ARG A 226 -20.85 -0.19 6.43
CA ARG A 226 -20.27 0.76 5.45
C ARG A 226 -19.85 2.09 6.11
N ALA A 227 -20.67 2.63 7.01
CA ALA A 227 -20.33 3.84 7.76
C ALA A 227 -19.11 3.62 8.67
N LEU A 228 -19.00 2.43 9.28
CA LEU A 228 -17.83 2.03 10.05
C LEU A 228 -16.57 1.98 9.17
N VAL A 229 -16.64 1.34 7.99
CA VAL A 229 -15.53 1.30 7.03
C VAL A 229 -15.04 2.70 6.68
N ILE A 230 -15.95 3.63 6.36
CA ILE A 230 -15.59 5.03 6.04
C ILE A 230 -14.82 5.68 7.21
N THR A 231 -15.29 5.47 8.44
CA THR A 231 -14.68 6.05 9.64
C THR A 231 -13.30 5.44 9.90
N VAL A 232 -13.19 4.10 9.85
CA VAL A 232 -11.94 3.37 10.10
C VAL A 232 -10.91 3.71 9.02
N GLN A 233 -11.29 3.70 7.74
CA GLN A 233 -10.40 4.11 6.65
C GLN A 233 -9.97 5.56 6.80
N GLY A 234 -10.89 6.48 7.14
CA GLY A 234 -10.55 7.89 7.37
C GLY A 234 -9.49 8.07 8.45
N VAL A 235 -9.58 7.36 9.57
CA VAL A 235 -8.58 7.43 10.65
C VAL A 235 -7.29 6.70 10.25
N PHE A 236 -7.40 5.45 9.79
CA PHE A 236 -6.25 4.59 9.51
C PHE A 236 -5.40 5.12 8.36
N PHE A 237 -6.01 5.59 7.26
CA PHE A 237 -5.30 6.19 6.14
C PHE A 237 -4.41 7.34 6.60
N ASN A 238 -4.96 8.30 7.36
CA ASN A 238 -4.21 9.47 7.82
C ASN A 238 -3.09 9.08 8.80
N ALA A 239 -3.38 8.17 9.73
CA ALA A 239 -2.39 7.67 10.69
C ALA A 239 -1.25 6.91 10.00
N TYR A 240 -1.57 6.01 9.08
CA TYR A 240 -0.59 5.23 8.33
C TYR A 240 0.23 6.11 7.38
N PHE A 241 -0.40 7.06 6.68
CA PHE A 241 0.28 8.06 5.85
C PHE A 241 1.33 8.85 6.64
N LEU A 242 0.96 9.38 7.81
CA LEU A 242 1.90 10.08 8.67
C LEU A 242 2.99 9.14 9.20
N GLY A 243 2.62 7.92 9.60
CA GLY A 243 3.55 6.89 10.05
C GLY A 243 4.60 6.53 8.98
N TYR A 244 4.18 6.37 7.72
CA TYR A 244 5.07 6.08 6.60
C TYR A 244 6.00 7.26 6.29
N LEU A 245 5.51 8.51 6.36
CA LEU A 245 6.36 9.70 6.21
C LEU A 245 7.44 9.78 7.29
N ILE A 246 7.10 9.44 8.53
CA ILE A 246 8.05 9.48 9.67
C ILE A 246 9.03 8.30 9.59
N SER A 247 8.54 7.10 9.29
CA SER A 247 9.35 5.89 9.34
C SER A 247 8.79 4.78 8.43
N PRO A 248 9.28 4.68 7.18
CA PRO A 248 8.90 3.59 6.27
C PRO A 248 9.21 2.20 6.83
N LYS A 249 10.33 2.05 7.57
CA LYS A 249 10.70 0.78 8.20
C LYS A 249 9.69 0.30 9.24
N PHE A 250 9.16 1.22 10.05
CA PHE A 250 8.12 0.93 11.02
C PHE A 250 6.81 0.60 10.31
N ALA A 251 6.44 1.38 9.28
CA ALA A 251 5.22 1.17 8.52
C ALA A 251 5.20 -0.21 7.84
N HIS A 252 6.27 -0.59 7.13
CA HIS A 252 6.39 -1.93 6.55
C HIS A 252 6.42 -3.04 7.61
N ARG A 253 7.09 -2.84 8.76
CA ARG A 253 7.09 -3.84 9.84
C ARG A 253 5.69 -4.03 10.44
N MET A 254 4.94 -2.94 10.58
CA MET A 254 3.55 -2.95 11.03
C MET A 254 2.69 -3.81 10.09
N VAL A 255 2.80 -3.59 8.77
CA VAL A 255 2.07 -4.38 7.77
C VAL A 255 2.47 -5.85 7.85
N GLY A 256 3.78 -6.17 7.87
CA GLY A 256 4.23 -7.55 8.01
C GLY A 256 3.64 -8.27 9.23
N TYR A 257 3.44 -7.56 10.36
CA TYR A 257 2.73 -8.13 11.51
C TYR A 257 1.21 -8.19 11.35
N LEU A 258 0.57 -7.25 10.63
CA LEU A 258 -0.85 -7.35 10.28
C LEU A 258 -1.11 -8.63 9.47
N GLU A 259 -0.25 -8.94 8.51
CA GLU A 259 -0.42 -10.11 7.65
C GLU A 259 -0.17 -11.42 8.39
N GLU A 260 0.75 -11.44 9.38
CA GLU A 260 0.85 -12.58 10.30
C GLU A 260 -0.48 -12.86 11.05
N GLU A 261 -1.20 -11.81 11.44
CA GLU A 261 -2.51 -11.95 12.05
C GLU A 261 -3.61 -12.32 11.04
N ALA A 262 -3.48 -11.89 9.77
CA ALA A 262 -4.36 -12.28 8.68
C ALA A 262 -4.24 -13.78 8.39
N ILE A 263 -3.01 -14.29 8.23
CA ILE A 263 -2.72 -15.74 8.06
C ILE A 263 -3.32 -16.57 9.19
N HIS A 264 -3.17 -16.11 10.44
CA HIS A 264 -3.80 -16.75 11.60
C HIS A 264 -5.32 -16.75 11.46
N SER A 265 -5.92 -15.61 11.11
CA SER A 265 -7.37 -15.45 10.99
C SER A 265 -7.96 -16.36 9.89
N TYR A 266 -7.32 -16.45 8.74
CA TYR A 266 -7.73 -17.35 7.66
C TYR A 266 -7.50 -18.82 7.99
N THR A 267 -6.47 -19.14 8.75
CA THR A 267 -6.28 -20.51 9.26
C THR A 267 -7.41 -20.93 10.21
N GLU A 268 -7.89 -20.03 11.08
CA GLU A 268 -9.07 -20.30 11.89
C GLU A 268 -10.35 -20.38 11.05
N PHE A 269 -10.48 -19.56 10.00
CA PHE A 269 -11.60 -19.65 9.08
C PHE A 269 -11.64 -21.04 8.40
N LEU A 270 -10.52 -21.53 7.86
CA LEU A 270 -10.45 -22.87 7.27
C LEU A 270 -10.85 -23.97 8.26
N LYS A 271 -10.42 -23.88 9.52
CA LYS A 271 -10.83 -24.84 10.56
C LYS A 271 -12.34 -24.83 10.81
N GLU A 272 -12.99 -23.68 10.74
CA GLU A 272 -14.45 -23.59 10.93
C GLU A 272 -15.22 -24.09 9.70
N LEU A 273 -14.69 -23.92 8.49
CA LEU A 273 -15.20 -24.55 7.26
C LEU A 273 -15.07 -26.08 7.33
N ASP A 274 -13.90 -26.58 7.72
CA ASP A 274 -13.62 -28.03 7.80
C ASP A 274 -14.48 -28.72 8.88
N LYS A 275 -14.86 -28.01 9.94
CA LYS A 275 -15.83 -28.49 10.96
C LYS A 275 -17.28 -28.44 10.50
N GLY A 276 -17.59 -27.76 9.39
CA GLY A 276 -18.95 -27.52 8.92
C GLY A 276 -19.71 -26.44 9.69
N ASN A 277 -19.03 -25.60 10.48
CA ASN A 277 -19.67 -24.47 11.17
C ASN A 277 -19.97 -23.31 10.22
N ILE A 278 -19.26 -23.25 9.09
CA ILE A 278 -19.51 -22.32 7.99
C ILE A 278 -19.78 -23.14 6.74
N GLU A 279 -20.80 -22.75 5.98
CA GLU A 279 -21.17 -23.43 4.74
C GLU A 279 -20.10 -23.22 3.66
N ASN A 280 -19.62 -24.31 3.06
CA ASN A 280 -18.65 -24.27 1.97
C ASN A 280 -19.35 -24.09 0.62
N VAL A 281 -19.74 -22.85 0.31
CA VAL A 281 -20.44 -22.49 -0.93
C VAL A 281 -19.50 -22.52 -2.16
N PRO A 282 -20.03 -22.57 -3.39
CA PRO A 282 -19.22 -22.43 -4.60
C PRO A 282 -18.40 -21.13 -4.62
N ALA A 283 -17.18 -21.18 -5.16
CA ALA A 283 -16.31 -20.02 -5.26
C ALA A 283 -16.94 -18.93 -6.17
N PRO A 284 -16.89 -17.65 -5.78
CA PRO A 284 -17.31 -16.56 -6.64
C PRO A 284 -16.54 -16.57 -7.97
N ALA A 285 -17.22 -16.26 -9.07
CA ALA A 285 -16.59 -16.35 -10.38
C ALA A 285 -15.41 -15.39 -10.57
N ILE A 286 -15.38 -14.28 -9.81
CA ILE A 286 -14.26 -13.34 -9.79
C ILE A 286 -13.00 -13.99 -9.20
N ALA A 287 -13.17 -14.80 -8.15
CA ALA A 287 -12.07 -15.53 -7.52
C ALA A 287 -11.53 -16.62 -8.46
N ILE A 288 -12.43 -17.36 -9.12
CA ILE A 288 -12.06 -18.38 -10.10
C ILE A 288 -11.17 -17.79 -11.19
N ASP A 289 -11.59 -16.67 -11.77
CA ASP A 289 -10.86 -16.05 -12.87
C ASP A 289 -9.56 -15.36 -12.40
N TYR A 290 -9.56 -14.72 -11.22
CA TYR A 290 -8.41 -13.98 -10.68
C TYR A 290 -7.27 -14.90 -10.20
N TRP A 291 -7.58 -15.95 -9.43
CA TRP A 291 -6.61 -16.93 -8.93
C TRP A 291 -6.48 -18.17 -9.82
N ARG A 292 -7.08 -18.15 -11.02
CA ARG A 292 -7.08 -19.26 -12.00
C ARG A 292 -7.49 -20.59 -11.36
N LEU A 293 -8.49 -20.56 -10.45
CA LEU A 293 -8.95 -21.76 -9.74
C LEU A 293 -9.71 -22.71 -10.68
N PRO A 294 -9.77 -24.01 -10.37
CA PRO A 294 -10.67 -24.94 -11.07
C PRO A 294 -12.14 -24.47 -11.05
N PRO A 295 -12.95 -24.74 -12.10
CA PRO A 295 -14.33 -24.26 -12.18
C PRO A 295 -15.26 -24.71 -11.06
N ASN A 296 -14.97 -25.84 -10.42
CA ASN A 296 -15.75 -26.42 -9.32
C ASN A 296 -15.18 -26.08 -7.93
N SER A 297 -14.34 -25.05 -7.84
CA SER A 297 -13.74 -24.62 -6.57
C SER A 297 -14.80 -24.07 -5.61
N THR A 298 -14.47 -24.13 -4.34
CA THR A 298 -15.34 -23.77 -3.22
C THR A 298 -14.77 -22.59 -2.43
N LEU A 299 -15.56 -22.06 -1.49
CA LEU A 299 -15.11 -21.00 -0.57
C LEU A 299 -13.85 -21.41 0.19
N ARG A 300 -13.73 -22.68 0.56
CA ARG A 300 -12.52 -23.22 1.19
C ARG A 300 -11.27 -23.02 0.33
N ASP A 301 -11.35 -23.32 -0.97
CA ASP A 301 -10.22 -23.18 -1.91
C ASP A 301 -9.85 -21.70 -2.10
N VAL A 302 -10.85 -20.82 -2.12
CA VAL A 302 -10.64 -19.35 -2.14
C VAL A 302 -9.90 -18.89 -0.88
N VAL A 303 -10.31 -19.36 0.30
CA VAL A 303 -9.65 -18.98 1.56
C VAL A 303 -8.21 -19.51 1.60
N GLU A 304 -7.91 -20.66 0.99
CA GLU A 304 -6.54 -21.17 0.89
C GLU A 304 -5.63 -20.28 0.06
N VAL A 305 -6.08 -19.81 -1.12
CA VAL A 305 -5.27 -18.90 -1.96
C VAL A 305 -5.16 -17.51 -1.36
N VAL A 306 -6.23 -16.96 -0.78
CA VAL A 306 -6.18 -15.68 -0.05
C VAL A 306 -5.15 -15.75 1.07
N ARG A 307 -5.15 -16.82 1.88
CA ARG A 307 -4.16 -17.00 2.94
C ARG A 307 -2.72 -17.09 2.42
N ALA A 308 -2.51 -17.60 1.20
CA ALA A 308 -1.20 -17.63 0.57
C ALA A 308 -0.75 -16.22 0.16
N ASP A 309 -1.64 -15.41 -0.40
CA ASP A 309 -1.41 -14.00 -0.70
C ASP A 309 -0.97 -13.24 0.57
N GLU A 310 -1.66 -13.46 1.70
CA GLU A 310 -1.27 -12.85 2.99
C GLU A 310 0.16 -13.23 3.42
N ALA A 311 0.53 -14.49 3.21
CA ALA A 311 1.89 -14.95 3.53
C ALA A 311 2.94 -14.34 2.60
N HIS A 312 2.56 -14.03 1.37
CA HIS A 312 3.39 -13.28 0.42
C HIS A 312 3.54 -11.82 0.87
N HIS A 313 2.43 -11.11 1.16
CA HIS A 313 2.44 -9.73 1.66
C HIS A 313 3.26 -9.59 2.95
N ARG A 314 3.14 -10.55 3.87
CA ARG A 314 3.96 -10.67 5.08
C ARG A 314 5.45 -10.63 4.75
N ASP A 315 5.88 -11.51 3.85
CA ASP A 315 7.29 -11.67 3.51
C ASP A 315 7.85 -10.44 2.79
N VAL A 316 7.08 -9.85 1.86
CA VAL A 316 7.46 -8.63 1.14
C VAL A 316 7.59 -7.45 2.09
N ASN A 317 6.64 -7.24 2.98
CA ASN A 317 6.68 -6.11 3.91
C ASN A 317 7.76 -6.26 4.99
N HIS A 318 7.98 -7.46 5.53
CA HIS A 318 9.12 -7.69 6.43
C HIS A 318 10.44 -7.45 5.71
N PHE A 319 10.57 -7.89 4.45
CA PHE A 319 11.77 -7.65 3.64
C PHE A 319 12.00 -6.15 3.36
N ALA A 320 10.94 -5.41 3.00
CA ALA A 320 11.00 -3.96 2.80
C ALA A 320 11.50 -3.22 4.05
N SER A 321 10.99 -3.63 5.21
CA SER A 321 11.43 -3.12 6.51
C SER A 321 12.91 -3.43 6.77
N ASP A 322 13.35 -4.66 6.52
CA ASP A 322 14.74 -5.09 6.72
C ASP A 322 15.73 -4.32 5.83
N ILE A 323 15.39 -4.02 4.57
CA ILE A 323 16.20 -3.17 3.68
C ILE A 323 16.48 -1.81 4.35
N HIS A 324 15.44 -1.18 4.91
CA HIS A 324 15.60 0.09 5.60
C HIS A 324 16.41 -0.02 6.90
N TYR A 325 16.30 -1.13 7.63
CA TYR A 325 17.14 -1.37 8.82
C TYR A 325 18.61 -1.58 8.47
N GLN A 326 18.91 -2.10 7.28
CA GLN A 326 20.27 -2.21 6.76
C GLN A 326 20.85 -0.87 6.28
N GLY A 327 20.07 0.23 6.38
CA GLY A 327 20.50 1.56 5.94
C GLY A 327 20.44 1.76 4.43
N ARG A 328 19.76 0.87 3.71
CA ARG A 328 19.59 0.92 2.24
C ARG A 328 18.27 1.59 1.86
N GLU A 329 18.21 2.12 0.64
CA GLU A 329 16.95 2.49 0.01
C GLU A 329 16.35 1.31 -0.76
N LEU A 330 15.02 1.24 -0.83
CA LEU A 330 14.29 0.19 -1.56
C LEU A 330 14.77 0.01 -3.01
N LYS A 331 15.16 1.09 -3.69
CA LYS A 331 15.64 1.00 -5.09
C LYS A 331 16.94 0.19 -5.26
N GLU A 332 17.69 -0.06 -4.18
CA GLU A 332 18.95 -0.82 -4.20
C GLU A 332 18.74 -2.34 -4.14
N ALA A 333 17.55 -2.79 -3.73
CA ALA A 333 17.19 -4.19 -3.67
C ALA A 333 15.88 -4.39 -4.45
N PRO A 334 15.88 -5.14 -5.57
CA PRO A 334 14.70 -5.23 -6.42
C PRO A 334 13.51 -5.82 -5.65
N ALA A 335 12.33 -5.24 -5.85
CA ALA A 335 11.10 -5.80 -5.33
C ALA A 335 10.85 -7.19 -5.96
N PRO A 336 10.30 -8.16 -5.20
CA PRO A 336 10.01 -9.50 -5.70
C PRO A 336 8.75 -9.54 -6.56
N ILE A 337 8.74 -8.80 -7.68
CA ILE A 337 7.59 -8.76 -8.60
C ILE A 337 7.36 -10.14 -9.22
N GLY A 338 6.10 -10.59 -9.25
CA GLY A 338 5.71 -11.89 -9.80
C GLY A 338 5.96 -13.07 -8.86
N TYR A 339 6.38 -12.80 -7.62
CA TYR A 339 6.30 -13.79 -6.55
C TYR A 339 4.85 -13.79 -6.05
N HIS A 340 4.15 -14.92 -6.16
CA HIS A 340 2.76 -15.11 -5.74
C HIS A 340 2.57 -16.56 -5.32
#